data_AF-A0A7L3ZXN6-F1
#
_entry.id   AF-A0A7L3ZXN6-F1
#
_cell.length_a   1.000
_cell.length_b   1.000
_cell.length_c   1.000
_cell.angle_alpha   90.00
_cell.angle_beta   90.00
_cell.angle_gamma   90.00
#
_symmetry.space_group_name_H-M   'P 1'
#
loop_
_entity.id
_entity.type
_entity.pdbx_description
1 polymer ?
#
loop_
_entity_poly.entity_id
_entity_poly.type
_entity_poly.pdbx_seq_one_letter_code
_entity_poly.pdbx_strand_id
1 'polypeptide(L)'
;ASEVIKRYVDLGNALNATALNAIGTRYVCLLSATELNVIDSNSLKLASLNPSACTQLTKTILYAKAKQAFSDQKYLPAYYDLVEPYLGGAPGVDLRALSKDNVNMNISTFAKLRRDSLLSLTPSEVQGLLGINLHDLQKWQNKSPIREWVQRQKQSELDKLHVGLTGGIQEGYINIVIPKFQSPSAASQGAVAMTLHLLPALLISFLMTSVLS
;
A
#
# COMPACT_ATOMS: atom_id res chain seq x y z
N ALA A 1 19.31 29.12 1.10
CA ALA A 1 19.51 28.23 -0.06
C ALA A 1 18.34 28.29 -1.03
N SER A 2 17.09 27.99 -0.62
CA SER A 2 15.91 28.05 -1.51
C SER A 2 15.74 29.40 -2.23
N GLU A 3 15.80 30.52 -1.49
CA GLU A 3 15.69 31.88 -2.07
C GLU A 3 16.82 32.23 -3.06
N VAL A 4 18.01 31.66 -2.85
CA VAL A 4 19.15 31.89 -3.76
C VAL A 4 18.92 31.17 -5.08
N ILE A 5 18.38 29.94 -5.03
CA ILE A 5 18.07 29.16 -6.23
C ILE A 5 16.91 29.81 -6.98
N LYS A 6 15.87 30.24 -6.27
CA LYS A 6 14.76 31.00 -6.85
C LYS A 6 15.26 32.24 -7.59
N ARG A 7 16.08 33.07 -6.93
CA ARG A 7 16.70 34.24 -7.57
C ARG A 7 17.55 33.88 -8.77
N TYR A 8 18.30 32.78 -8.73
CA TYR A 8 19.10 32.30 -9.86
C TYR A 8 18.22 32.00 -11.07
N VAL A 9 17.09 31.30 -10.87
CA VAL A 9 16.11 31.00 -11.91
C VAL A 9 15.37 32.25 -12.39
N ASP A 10 14.96 33.13 -11.48
CA ASP A 10 14.26 34.39 -11.80
C ASP A 10 15.12 35.35 -12.66
N LEU A 11 16.45 35.24 -12.54
CA LEU A 11 17.41 35.95 -13.39
C LEU A 11 17.60 35.30 -14.78
N GLY A 12 16.83 34.27 -15.12
CA GLY A 12 16.87 33.58 -16.41
C GLY A 12 17.94 32.49 -16.51
N ASN A 13 18.59 32.13 -15.41
CA ASN A 13 19.58 31.05 -15.46
C ASN A 13 18.91 29.68 -15.45
N ALA A 14 19.40 28.77 -16.30
CA ALA A 14 18.86 27.42 -16.40
C ALA A 14 19.35 26.51 -15.26
N LEU A 15 18.45 25.70 -14.71
CA LEU A 15 18.80 24.56 -13.85
C LEU A 15 19.34 23.40 -14.69
N ASN A 16 20.47 23.64 -15.36
CA ASN A 16 21.18 22.63 -16.17
C ASN A 16 21.89 21.58 -15.30
N ALA A 17 22.51 20.58 -15.92
CA ALA A 17 23.19 19.50 -15.20
C ALA A 17 24.22 20.01 -14.17
N THR A 18 25.03 21.01 -14.53
CA THR A 18 26.02 21.61 -13.63
C THR A 18 25.36 22.26 -12.42
N ALA A 19 24.30 23.05 -12.62
CA ALA A 19 23.55 23.68 -11.55
C ALA A 19 22.88 22.63 -10.65
N LEU A 20 22.23 21.61 -11.23
CA LEU A 20 21.59 20.52 -10.49
C LEU A 20 22.58 19.73 -9.64
N ASN A 21 23.76 19.43 -10.17
CA ASN A 21 24.83 18.75 -9.43
C ASN A 21 25.41 19.64 -8.32
N ALA A 22 25.55 20.94 -8.57
CA ALA A 22 26.09 21.90 -7.60
C ALA A 22 25.16 22.09 -6.40
N ILE A 23 23.84 22.21 -6.63
CA ILE A 23 22.87 22.30 -5.53
C ILE A 23 22.59 20.92 -4.91
N GLY A 24 22.74 19.86 -5.69
CA GLY A 24 22.50 18.49 -5.27
C GLY A 24 21.04 18.19 -4.91
N THR A 25 20.76 16.91 -4.70
CA THR A 25 19.38 16.41 -4.49
C THR A 25 18.68 17.10 -3.32
N ARG A 26 19.40 17.41 -2.22
CA ARG A 26 18.81 18.04 -1.03
C ARG A 26 18.06 19.32 -1.39
N TYR A 27 18.67 20.19 -2.20
CA TYR A 27 18.05 21.46 -2.57
C TYR A 27 17.10 21.32 -3.76
N VAL A 28 17.33 20.35 -4.67
CA VAL A 28 16.33 19.98 -5.69
C VAL A 28 15.00 19.57 -5.04
N CYS A 29 15.03 18.84 -3.92
CA CYS A 29 13.82 18.44 -3.19
C CYS A 29 13.03 19.62 -2.59
N LEU A 30 13.62 20.81 -2.48
CA LEU A 30 12.97 22.01 -1.93
C LEU A 30 12.37 22.92 -3.00
N LEU A 31 12.64 22.64 -4.27
CA LEU A 31 12.11 23.43 -5.39
C LEU A 31 10.59 23.27 -5.50
N SER A 32 9.92 24.37 -5.83
CA SER A 32 8.51 24.40 -6.15
C SER A 32 8.22 23.64 -7.46
N ALA A 33 6.95 23.32 -7.69
CA ALA A 33 6.54 22.70 -8.96
C ALA A 33 6.92 23.57 -10.17
N THR A 34 6.81 24.90 -10.07
CA THR A 34 7.19 25.82 -11.14
C THR A 34 8.68 25.73 -11.45
N GLU A 35 9.53 25.77 -10.43
CA GLU A 35 11.00 25.64 -10.58
C GLU A 35 11.42 24.25 -11.09
N LEU A 36 10.74 23.19 -10.68
CA LEU A 36 11.00 21.84 -11.20
C LEU A 36 10.58 21.69 -12.67
N ASN A 37 9.49 22.36 -13.08
CA ASN A 37 8.98 22.26 -14.45
C ASN A 37 9.86 22.99 -15.47
N VAL A 38 10.61 24.02 -15.07
CA VAL A 38 11.56 24.72 -15.95
C VAL A 38 12.85 23.94 -16.20
N ILE A 39 13.13 22.88 -15.44
CA ILE A 39 14.28 22.00 -15.70
C ILE A 39 14.13 21.36 -17.08
N ASP A 40 15.09 21.56 -17.97
CA ASP A 40 15.14 20.84 -19.24
C ASP A 40 15.41 19.36 -18.98
N SER A 41 14.63 18.48 -19.60
CA SER A 41 14.73 17.03 -19.37
C SER A 41 16.13 16.48 -19.68
N ASN A 42 16.81 16.99 -20.70
CA ASN A 42 18.17 16.54 -21.04
C ASN A 42 19.20 16.88 -19.97
N SER A 43 18.92 17.86 -19.09
CA SER A 43 19.77 18.15 -17.93
C SER A 43 19.92 16.95 -17.00
N LEU A 44 18.92 16.05 -16.97
CA LEU A 44 18.98 14.83 -16.16
C LEU A 44 19.90 13.76 -16.74
N LYS A 45 20.30 13.84 -18.02
CA LYS A 45 21.28 12.89 -18.61
C LYS A 45 22.64 12.96 -17.93
N LEU A 46 23.01 14.13 -17.41
CA LEU A 46 24.32 14.40 -16.79
C LEU A 46 24.20 14.81 -15.31
N ALA A 47 22.98 14.82 -14.75
CA ALA A 47 22.76 15.11 -13.34
C ALA A 47 22.78 13.81 -12.53
N SER A 48 23.48 13.81 -11.39
CA SER A 48 23.51 12.71 -10.44
C SER A 48 22.61 13.06 -9.26
N LEU A 49 21.35 12.63 -9.33
CA LEU A 49 20.33 12.91 -8.33
C LEU A 49 19.75 11.61 -7.75
N ASN A 50 19.44 11.63 -6.46
CA ASN A 50 18.73 10.56 -5.77
C ASN A 50 17.51 11.11 -5.03
N PRO A 51 16.37 11.31 -5.72
CA PRO A 51 15.18 11.95 -5.16
C PRO A 51 14.37 11.04 -4.23
N SER A 52 14.93 9.92 -3.75
CA SER A 52 14.22 8.93 -2.93
C SER A 52 13.62 9.51 -1.65
N ALA A 53 14.21 10.58 -1.10
CA ALA A 53 13.73 11.30 0.08
C ALA A 53 12.87 12.54 -0.24
N CYS A 54 12.70 12.93 -1.51
CA CYS A 54 11.88 14.09 -1.87
C CYS A 54 10.38 13.83 -1.64
N THR A 55 9.59 14.90 -1.68
CA THR A 55 8.12 14.80 -1.71
C THR A 55 7.64 14.02 -2.92
N GLN A 56 6.43 13.44 -2.83
CA GLN A 56 5.88 12.67 -3.95
C GLN A 56 5.65 13.54 -5.20
N LEU A 57 5.30 14.82 -5.02
CA LEU A 57 5.17 15.78 -6.11
C LEU A 57 6.50 15.94 -6.86
N THR A 58 7.59 16.18 -6.13
CA THR A 58 8.94 16.29 -6.72
C THR A 58 9.34 15.02 -7.45
N LYS A 59 9.16 13.85 -6.83
CA LYS A 59 9.45 12.56 -7.46
C LYS A 59 8.69 12.39 -8.77
N THR A 60 7.41 12.75 -8.80
CA THR A 60 6.55 12.63 -9.99
C THR A 60 7.04 13.51 -11.13
N ILE A 61 7.38 14.77 -10.84
CA ILE A 61 7.91 15.69 -11.86
C ILE A 61 9.27 15.21 -12.38
N LEU A 62 10.19 14.85 -11.48
CA LEU A 62 11.52 14.37 -11.87
C LEU A 62 11.46 13.06 -12.66
N TYR A 63 10.54 12.15 -12.31
CA TYR A 63 10.31 10.93 -13.09
C TYR A 63 9.85 11.23 -14.51
N ALA A 64 8.87 12.12 -14.69
CA ALA A 64 8.39 12.50 -16.01
C ALA A 64 9.51 13.12 -16.87
N LYS A 65 10.34 13.98 -16.27
CA LYS A 65 11.52 14.56 -16.92
C LYS A 65 12.56 13.48 -17.28
N ALA A 66 12.86 12.55 -16.37
CA ALA A 66 13.82 11.46 -16.60
C ALA A 66 13.34 10.53 -17.72
N LYS A 67 12.06 10.14 -17.71
CA LYS A 67 11.44 9.33 -18.78
C LYS A 67 11.56 10.01 -20.15
N GLN A 68 11.38 11.32 -20.22
CA GLN A 68 11.58 12.08 -21.45
C GLN A 68 13.05 12.11 -21.85
N ALA A 69 13.94 12.40 -20.90
CA ALA A 69 15.38 12.48 -21.11
C ALA A 69 15.92 11.19 -21.74
N PHE A 70 15.55 10.03 -21.19
CA PHE A 70 16.07 8.73 -21.60
C PHE A 70 15.18 8.00 -22.60
N SER A 71 14.25 8.70 -23.26
CA SER A 71 13.32 8.09 -24.21
C SER A 71 14.02 7.46 -25.42
N ASP A 72 15.20 7.94 -25.79
CA ASP A 72 16.07 7.37 -26.82
C ASP A 72 16.65 6.01 -26.44
N GLN A 73 16.71 5.71 -25.13
CA GLN A 73 17.24 4.47 -24.60
C GLN A 73 16.16 3.42 -24.33
N LYS A 74 14.87 3.74 -24.50
CA LYS A 74 13.73 2.94 -24.03
C LYS A 74 13.76 1.46 -24.39
N TYR A 75 14.31 1.10 -25.55
CA TYR A 75 14.37 -0.28 -26.04
C TYR A 75 15.71 -0.96 -25.79
N LEU A 76 16.61 -0.30 -25.04
CA LEU A 76 17.93 -0.78 -24.71
C LEU A 76 17.96 -1.25 -23.25
N PRO A 77 18.75 -2.29 -22.92
CA PRO A 77 18.86 -2.78 -21.54
C PRO A 77 19.25 -1.71 -20.52
N ALA A 78 20.03 -0.70 -20.93
CA ALA A 78 20.47 0.39 -20.08
C ALA A 78 19.34 1.34 -19.62
N TYR A 79 18.15 1.28 -20.22
CA TYR A 79 17.05 2.18 -19.87
C TYR A 79 16.68 2.10 -18.39
N TYR A 80 16.60 0.88 -17.84
CA TYR A 80 16.25 0.67 -16.44
C TYR A 80 17.23 1.40 -15.51
N ASP A 81 18.53 1.22 -15.71
CA ASP A 81 19.58 1.81 -14.87
C ASP A 81 19.52 3.35 -14.88
N LEU A 82 19.15 3.94 -16.04
CA LEU A 82 19.04 5.39 -16.19
C LEU A 82 17.82 5.98 -15.47
N VAL A 83 16.70 5.24 -15.42
CA VAL A 83 15.46 5.71 -14.78
C VAL A 83 15.31 5.27 -13.32
N GLU A 84 16.05 4.26 -12.87
CA GLU A 84 15.94 3.65 -11.54
C GLU A 84 15.89 4.68 -10.39
N PRO A 85 16.78 5.70 -10.33
CA PRO A 85 16.78 6.67 -9.23
C PRO A 85 15.46 7.45 -9.11
N TYR A 86 14.70 7.54 -10.19
CA TYR A 86 13.48 8.34 -10.31
C TYR A 86 12.20 7.50 -10.18
N LEU A 87 12.28 6.17 -10.11
CA LEU A 87 11.10 5.28 -10.11
C LEU A 87 10.14 5.48 -8.93
N GLY A 88 10.59 6.12 -7.85
CA GLY A 88 9.71 6.57 -6.76
C GLY A 88 8.60 7.53 -7.21
N GLY A 89 8.72 8.14 -8.39
CA GLY A 89 7.70 8.99 -9.01
C GLY A 89 6.86 8.31 -10.10
N ALA A 90 7.16 7.05 -10.44
CA ALA A 90 6.57 6.39 -11.59
C ALA A 90 5.07 6.09 -11.39
N PRO A 91 4.22 6.29 -12.41
CA PRO A 91 2.85 5.82 -12.40
C PRO A 91 2.79 4.30 -12.64
N GLY A 92 1.70 3.67 -12.18
CA GLY A 92 1.52 2.21 -12.30
C GLY A 92 1.57 1.68 -13.73
N VAL A 93 1.13 2.48 -14.73
CA VAL A 93 1.22 2.12 -16.15
C VAL A 93 2.66 1.93 -16.62
N ASP A 94 3.58 2.75 -16.13
CA ASP A 94 4.98 2.66 -16.53
C ASP A 94 5.71 1.52 -15.81
N LEU A 95 5.37 1.27 -14.54
CA LEU A 95 5.86 0.09 -13.82
C LEU A 95 5.37 -1.21 -14.47
N ARG A 96 4.13 -1.23 -14.98
CA ARG A 96 3.57 -2.37 -15.72
C ARG A 96 4.18 -2.57 -17.10
N ALA A 97 4.68 -1.50 -17.73
CA ALA A 97 5.49 -1.63 -18.93
C ALA A 97 6.85 -2.22 -18.58
N LEU A 98 7.51 -1.67 -17.56
CA LEU A 98 8.83 -2.10 -17.10
C LEU A 98 8.88 -3.56 -16.64
N SER A 99 7.78 -4.09 -16.07
CA SER A 99 7.69 -5.48 -15.66
C SER A 99 7.82 -6.48 -16.82
N LYS A 100 7.70 -6.02 -18.07
CA LYS A 100 7.85 -6.84 -19.28
C LYS A 100 9.27 -6.82 -19.84
N ASP A 101 10.13 -5.95 -19.33
CA ASP A 101 11.46 -5.69 -19.86
C ASP A 101 12.56 -6.52 -19.16
N ASN A 102 12.18 -7.56 -18.40
CA ASN A 102 13.09 -8.45 -17.66
C ASN A 102 14.09 -7.71 -16.75
N VAL A 103 13.61 -6.71 -16.02
CA VAL A 103 14.43 -5.96 -15.08
C VAL A 103 14.65 -6.76 -13.79
N ASN A 104 15.74 -6.43 -13.08
CA ASN A 104 16.07 -7.04 -11.79
C ASN A 104 16.00 -5.98 -10.70
N MET A 105 14.80 -5.44 -10.46
CA MET A 105 14.60 -4.35 -9.51
C MET A 105 15.00 -4.78 -8.10
N ASN A 106 15.81 -3.95 -7.44
CA ASN A 106 16.16 -4.19 -6.06
C ASN A 106 14.92 -4.05 -5.16
N ILE A 107 14.75 -4.93 -4.18
CA ILE A 107 13.61 -4.88 -3.24
C ILE A 107 13.54 -3.53 -2.49
N SER A 108 14.67 -2.87 -2.26
CA SER A 108 14.73 -1.55 -1.65
C SER A 108 14.27 -0.42 -2.58
N THR A 109 14.46 -0.57 -3.89
CA THR A 109 13.87 0.31 -4.91
C THR A 109 12.36 0.08 -4.97
N PHE A 110 11.93 -1.19 -5.01
CA PHE A 110 10.52 -1.57 -4.98
C PHE A 110 9.78 -0.98 -3.77
N ALA A 111 10.35 -1.10 -2.57
CA ALA A 111 9.76 -0.54 -1.34
C ALA A 111 9.65 1.00 -1.33
N LYS A 112 10.37 1.70 -2.20
CA LYS A 112 10.37 3.16 -2.34
C LYS A 112 9.50 3.67 -3.50
N LEU A 113 8.86 2.77 -4.24
CA LEU A 113 7.94 3.14 -5.31
C LEU A 113 6.77 3.97 -4.78
N ARG A 114 6.16 4.71 -5.69
CA ARG A 114 4.93 5.46 -5.42
C ARG A 114 3.85 4.48 -4.91
N ARG A 115 3.29 4.76 -3.73
CA ARG A 115 2.45 3.81 -2.99
C ARG A 115 1.23 3.35 -3.80
N ASP A 116 0.48 4.27 -4.41
CA ASP A 116 -0.68 3.95 -5.25
C ASP A 116 -0.32 3.01 -6.40
N SER A 117 0.86 3.22 -6.98
CA SER A 117 1.36 2.53 -8.15
C SER A 117 1.82 1.14 -7.78
N LEU A 118 2.55 0.99 -6.68
CA LEU A 118 2.94 -0.31 -6.13
C LEU A 118 1.71 -1.15 -5.75
N LEU A 119 0.73 -0.57 -5.06
CA LEU A 119 -0.46 -1.30 -4.62
C LEU A 119 -1.36 -1.74 -5.79
N SER A 120 -1.18 -1.15 -6.98
CA SER A 120 -1.91 -1.52 -8.20
C SER A 120 -1.29 -2.68 -9.00
N LEU A 121 -0.10 -3.14 -8.61
CA LEU A 121 0.62 -4.20 -9.32
C LEU A 121 0.07 -5.57 -8.95
N THR A 122 0.00 -6.44 -9.95
CA THR A 122 -0.35 -7.86 -9.78
C THR A 122 0.87 -8.69 -9.35
N PRO A 123 0.69 -9.91 -8.81
CA PRO A 123 1.79 -10.83 -8.51
C PRO A 123 2.73 -11.06 -9.69
N SER A 124 2.20 -11.29 -10.90
CA SER A 124 3.02 -11.49 -12.10
C SER A 124 3.81 -10.24 -12.50
N GLU A 125 3.27 -9.05 -12.30
CA GLU A 125 4.00 -7.80 -12.54
C GLU A 125 5.11 -7.57 -11.52
N VAL A 126 4.87 -7.92 -10.25
CA VAL A 126 5.91 -7.87 -9.21
C VAL A 126 7.02 -8.89 -9.50
N GLN A 127 6.67 -10.08 -9.98
CA GLN A 127 7.64 -11.07 -10.47
C GLN A 127 8.49 -10.51 -11.62
N GLY A 128 7.86 -9.88 -12.62
CA GLY A 128 8.56 -9.28 -13.75
C GLY A 128 9.45 -8.08 -13.39
N LEU A 129 9.06 -7.30 -12.36
CA LEU A 129 9.88 -6.20 -11.86
C LEU A 129 11.06 -6.67 -11.01
N LEU A 130 10.86 -7.61 -10.08
CA LEU A 130 11.92 -8.04 -9.18
C LEU A 130 12.89 -9.02 -9.85
N GLY A 131 12.43 -9.79 -10.82
CA GLY A 131 13.27 -10.75 -11.55
C GLY A 131 13.98 -11.70 -10.59
N ILE A 132 15.31 -11.76 -10.69
CA ILE A 132 16.14 -12.60 -9.80
C ILE A 132 16.05 -12.20 -8.32
N ASN A 133 15.65 -10.97 -8.01
CA ASN A 133 15.51 -10.46 -6.64
C ASN A 133 14.16 -10.80 -6.01
N LEU A 134 13.28 -11.55 -6.69
CA LEU A 134 11.94 -11.88 -6.19
C LEU A 134 11.98 -12.55 -4.80
N HIS A 135 12.98 -13.40 -4.54
CA HIS A 135 13.12 -14.11 -3.27
C HIS A 135 13.29 -13.18 -2.05
N ASP A 136 13.78 -11.95 -2.25
CA ASP A 136 13.91 -10.98 -1.17
C ASP A 136 12.56 -10.49 -0.66
N LEU A 137 11.48 -10.64 -1.44
CA LEU A 137 10.14 -10.20 -1.06
C LEU A 137 9.67 -10.82 0.25
N GLN A 138 10.05 -12.08 0.53
CA GLN A 138 9.72 -12.77 1.79
C GLN A 138 10.32 -12.05 3.01
N LYS A 139 11.56 -11.58 2.91
CA LYS A 139 12.25 -10.84 4.01
C LYS A 139 11.58 -9.50 4.31
N TRP A 140 10.82 -8.97 3.35
CA TRP A 140 10.16 -7.67 3.43
C TRP A 140 8.64 -7.75 3.58
N GLN A 141 8.05 -8.95 3.60
CA GLN A 141 6.59 -9.13 3.58
C GLN A 141 5.84 -8.43 4.72
N ASN A 142 6.51 -8.20 5.86
CA ASN A 142 5.92 -7.52 7.03
C ASN A 142 6.19 -6.01 7.06
N LYS A 143 6.90 -5.45 6.07
CA LYS A 143 7.25 -4.02 5.98
C LYS A 143 6.28 -3.30 5.04
N SER A 144 5.83 -2.10 5.41
CA SER A 144 5.07 -1.24 4.49
C SER A 144 6.00 -0.70 3.39
N PRO A 145 5.53 -0.56 2.12
CA PRO A 145 4.18 -0.84 1.63
C PRO A 145 3.95 -2.31 1.19
N ILE A 146 4.97 -3.16 1.24
CA ILE A 146 4.93 -4.54 0.72
C ILE A 146 3.86 -5.38 1.45
N ARG A 147 3.76 -5.27 2.78
CA ARG A 147 2.72 -5.94 3.57
C ARG A 147 1.30 -5.65 3.06
N GLU A 148 1.03 -4.40 2.74
CA GLU A 148 -0.29 -3.98 2.28
C GLU A 148 -0.57 -4.45 0.86
N TRP A 149 0.47 -4.52 0.03
CA TRP A 149 0.37 -5.12 -1.29
C TRP A 149 0.00 -6.61 -1.17
N VAL A 150 0.70 -7.38 -0.32
CA VAL A 150 0.42 -8.81 -0.05
C VAL A 150 -1.04 -9.00 0.38
N GLN A 151 -1.52 -8.19 1.33
CA GLN A 151 -2.89 -8.28 1.85
C GLN A 151 -3.99 -7.95 0.83
N ARG A 152 -3.65 -7.29 -0.29
CA ARG A 152 -4.58 -7.02 -1.39
C ARG A 152 -4.64 -8.14 -2.42
N GLN A 153 -3.68 -9.07 -2.38
CA GLN A 153 -3.62 -10.17 -3.32
C GLN A 153 -4.37 -11.38 -2.77
N LYS A 154 -4.88 -12.16 -3.71
CA LYS A 154 -5.35 -13.53 -3.50
C LYS A 154 -4.20 -14.44 -3.04
N GLN A 155 -4.41 -15.26 -2.02
CA GLN A 155 -3.36 -16.18 -1.54
C GLN A 155 -2.96 -17.16 -2.65
N SER A 156 -3.92 -17.69 -3.41
CA SER A 156 -3.62 -18.58 -4.54
C SER A 156 -2.75 -17.94 -5.64
N GLU A 157 -2.84 -16.62 -5.83
CA GLU A 157 -2.00 -15.90 -6.80
C GLU A 157 -0.60 -15.59 -6.23
N LEU A 158 -0.50 -15.35 -4.92
CA LEU A 158 0.79 -15.21 -4.24
C LEU A 158 1.58 -16.53 -4.24
N ASP A 159 0.90 -17.67 -4.09
CA ASP A 159 1.52 -19.00 -4.06
C ASP A 159 2.21 -19.35 -5.38
N LYS A 160 1.72 -18.83 -6.52
CA LYS A 160 2.34 -18.97 -7.85
C LYS A 160 3.72 -18.30 -7.95
N LEU A 161 4.04 -17.38 -7.04
CA LEU A 161 5.35 -16.75 -6.98
C LEU A 161 6.42 -17.68 -6.38
N HIS A 162 6.01 -18.77 -5.70
CA HIS A 162 6.91 -19.76 -5.09
C HIS A 162 7.96 -19.17 -4.13
N VAL A 163 7.67 -18.05 -3.49
CA VAL A 163 8.54 -17.37 -2.51
C VAL A 163 8.03 -17.41 -1.06
N GLY A 164 6.97 -18.19 -0.81
CA GLY A 164 6.46 -18.41 0.55
C GLY A 164 5.86 -17.17 1.20
N LEU A 165 5.19 -16.32 0.42
CA LEU A 165 4.42 -15.19 0.94
C LEU A 165 3.11 -15.66 1.54
N THR A 166 2.74 -15.11 2.69
CA THR A 166 1.48 -15.42 3.37
C THR A 166 0.74 -14.16 3.81
N GLY A 167 -0.55 -14.29 4.08
CA GLY A 167 -1.40 -13.17 4.51
C GLY A 167 -2.19 -12.51 3.40
N GLY A 168 -2.26 -13.15 2.22
CA GLY A 168 -3.23 -12.80 1.18
C GLY A 168 -4.66 -13.17 1.57
N ILE A 169 -5.60 -12.69 0.76
CA ILE A 169 -7.03 -12.97 0.88
C ILE A 169 -7.25 -14.46 0.64
N GLN A 170 -7.84 -15.14 1.61
CA GLN A 170 -8.15 -16.57 1.52
C GLN A 170 -9.33 -16.80 0.59
N GLU A 171 -9.16 -17.68 -0.40
CA GLU A 171 -10.25 -18.11 -1.26
C GLU A 171 -10.90 -19.38 -0.70
N GLY A 172 -12.05 -19.21 -0.06
CA GLY A 172 -12.87 -20.32 0.44
C GLY A 172 -14.34 -19.93 0.54
N TYR A 173 -15.22 -20.93 0.42
CA TYR A 173 -16.63 -20.77 0.75
C TYR A 173 -16.80 -20.86 2.27
N ILE A 174 -17.60 -19.95 2.85
CA ILE A 174 -18.11 -20.18 4.21
C ILE A 174 -19.10 -21.34 4.10
N ASN A 175 -18.73 -22.52 4.61
CA ASN A 175 -19.73 -23.56 4.87
C ASN A 175 -20.58 -23.09 6.05
N ILE A 176 -21.69 -22.42 5.76
CA ILE A 176 -22.73 -22.15 6.75
C ILE A 176 -23.41 -23.49 7.04
N VAL A 177 -22.91 -24.21 8.04
CA VAL A 177 -23.65 -25.33 8.61
C VAL A 177 -24.83 -24.72 9.35
N ILE A 178 -25.98 -24.65 8.70
CA ILE A 178 -27.25 -24.30 9.36
C ILE A 178 -27.51 -25.41 10.39
N PRO A 179 -27.54 -25.12 11.70
CA PRO A 179 -27.93 -26.11 12.69
C PRO A 179 -29.36 -26.55 12.38
N LYS A 180 -29.58 -27.84 12.11
CA LYS A 180 -30.93 -28.39 12.10
C LYS A 180 -31.45 -28.29 13.54
N PHE A 181 -32.35 -27.34 13.80
CA PHE A 181 -33.13 -27.34 15.03
C PHE A 181 -33.91 -28.66 15.07
N GLN A 182 -33.59 -29.53 16.03
CA GLN A 182 -34.45 -30.65 16.35
C GLN A 182 -35.78 -30.10 16.88
N SER A 183 -36.87 -30.54 16.27
CA SER A 183 -38.22 -30.27 16.78
C SER A 183 -38.29 -30.66 18.25
N PRO A 184 -38.84 -29.81 19.14
CA PRO A 184 -39.00 -30.17 20.54
C PRO A 184 -39.85 -31.44 20.64
N SER A 185 -39.32 -32.46 21.33
CA SER A 185 -40.10 -33.65 21.68
C SER A 185 -41.25 -33.23 22.58
N ALA A 186 -42.49 -33.49 22.16
CA ALA A 186 -43.67 -33.24 22.98
C ALA A 186 -43.60 -34.13 24.23
N ALA A 187 -43.49 -33.52 25.42
CA ALA A 187 -43.61 -34.22 26.68
C ALA A 187 -45.10 -34.51 26.96
N SER A 188 -45.45 -35.76 27.23
CA SER A 188 -46.79 -36.16 27.64
C SER A 188 -47.09 -35.63 29.05
N GLN A 189 -48.14 -34.81 29.19
CA GLN A 189 -48.65 -34.37 30.49
C GLN A 189 -49.34 -35.55 31.20
N GLY A 190 -48.70 -36.07 32.25
CA GLY A 190 -49.33 -36.98 33.21
C GLY A 190 -50.28 -36.21 34.13
N ALA A 191 -51.50 -36.70 34.26
CA ALA A 191 -52.54 -36.13 35.12
C ALA A 191 -52.19 -36.31 36.60
N VAL A 192 -52.10 -35.21 37.35
CA VAL A 192 -52.01 -35.24 38.82
C VAL A 192 -53.38 -34.85 39.37
N ALA A 193 -53.99 -35.78 40.11
CA ALA A 193 -55.30 -35.62 40.73
C ALA A 193 -55.29 -34.55 41.81
N MET A 194 -56.22 -33.59 41.71
CA MET A 194 -56.49 -32.56 42.71
C MET A 194 -57.54 -33.05 43.70
N THR A 195 -57.15 -33.30 44.95
CA THR A 195 -58.08 -33.43 46.07
C THR A 195 -57.53 -32.65 47.26
N LEU A 196 -58.13 -31.49 47.58
CA LEU A 196 -58.13 -30.97 48.94
C LEU A 196 -59.31 -30.04 49.20
N HIS A 197 -60.00 -30.30 50.30
CA HIS A 197 -61.25 -29.71 50.75
C HIS A 197 -61.05 -28.40 51.56
N LEU A 198 -61.98 -27.46 51.34
CA LEU A 198 -62.67 -26.52 52.25
C LEU A 198 -61.88 -25.64 53.28
N LEU A 199 -62.01 -24.32 53.06
CA LEU A 199 -61.90 -23.09 53.89
C LEU A 199 -62.43 -23.19 55.36
N PRO A 200 -62.21 -22.23 56.32
CA PRO A 200 -62.07 -20.76 56.11
C PRO A 200 -61.22 -19.90 57.11
N ALA A 201 -61.03 -18.61 56.69
CA ALA A 201 -61.01 -17.35 57.44
C ALA A 201 -59.97 -17.05 58.56
N LEU A 202 -59.23 -15.92 58.43
CA LEU A 202 -59.29 -14.75 59.36
C LEU A 202 -58.35 -13.57 58.91
N LEU A 203 -58.96 -12.40 58.71
CA LEU A 203 -58.56 -10.99 59.02
C LEU A 203 -57.08 -10.56 58.84
N ILE A 204 -56.73 -9.70 57.86
CA ILE A 204 -56.80 -8.21 57.81
C ILE A 204 -56.13 -7.47 59.00
N SER A 205 -54.96 -6.87 58.75
CA SER A 205 -54.45 -5.57 59.26
C SER A 205 -53.01 -5.36 58.71
N PHE A 206 -52.73 -4.45 57.78
CA PHE A 206 -52.55 -2.99 57.85
C PHE A 206 -51.49 -2.50 58.87
N LEU A 207 -50.47 -1.77 58.37
CA LEU A 207 -49.48 -0.85 59.00
C LEU A 207 -48.05 -1.19 58.53
N MET A 208 -47.45 -0.49 57.55
CA MET A 208 -46.89 0.88 57.54
C MET A 208 -45.78 1.16 58.57
N THR A 209 -44.76 1.87 58.06
CA THR A 209 -43.60 2.56 58.67
C THR A 209 -42.37 1.68 58.97
N SER A 210 -41.27 1.78 58.20
CA SER A 210 -40.33 2.91 58.05
C SER A 210 -39.47 3.18 59.29
N VAL A 211 -38.14 2.99 59.10
CA VAL A 211 -37.03 3.77 59.68
C VAL A 211 -36.73 3.58 61.17
N LEU A 212 -35.52 3.12 61.52
CA LEU A 212 -34.38 3.96 61.95
C LEU A 212 -33.23 3.06 62.49
N SER A 213 -32.01 3.54 62.26
CA SER A 213 -30.74 3.37 62.99
C SER A 213 -30.58 2.31 64.08
#